data_AF-A0A931CWU2-F1
#
_entry.id   AF-A0A931CWU2-F1
#
_cell.length_a   1.000
_cell.length_b   1.000
_cell.length_c   1.000
_cell.angle_alpha   90.00
_cell.angle_beta   90.00
_cell.angle_gamma   90.00
#
_symmetry.space_group_name_H-M   'P 1'
#
loop_
_entity.id
_entity.type
_entity.pdbx_description
1 polymer ?
#
loop_
_entity_poly.entity_id
_entity_poly.type
_entity_poly.pdbx_seq_one_letter_code
_entity_poly.pdbx_strand_id
1 'polypeptide(L)'
;NGERVKVASMRGALEATAIVTKRFKPFKIGPATVHQVGIPWHFGWRWPETGTEETANLLTPPAGDPNTRIPETKAFMVNVTKL
;
A
#
# COMPACT_ATOMS: atom_id res chain seq x y z
N ASN A 1 -4.88 -3.09 16.08
CA ASN A 1 -3.42 -3.24 15.82
C ASN A 1 -3.15 -4.72 15.73
N GLY A 2 -2.38 -5.19 14.74
CA GLY A 2 -2.11 -6.61 14.50
C GLY A 2 -3.23 -7.37 13.78
N GLU A 3 -4.29 -6.70 13.35
CA GLU A 3 -5.38 -7.32 12.60
C GLU A 3 -5.03 -7.44 11.11
N ARG A 4 -5.53 -8.48 10.43
CA ARG A 4 -5.39 -8.58 8.98
C ARG A 4 -6.35 -7.62 8.29
N VAL A 5 -5.86 -6.97 7.25
CA VAL A 5 -6.60 -5.99 6.44
C VAL A 5 -6.38 -6.28 4.97
N LYS A 6 -7.37 -5.95 4.15
CA LYS A 6 -7.24 -5.89 2.70
C LYS A 6 -6.88 -4.48 2.28
N VAL A 7 -5.82 -4.36 1.48
CA VAL A 7 -5.46 -3.11 0.80
C VAL A 7 -5.73 -3.30 -0.68
N ALA A 8 -6.49 -2.39 -1.28
CA ALA A 8 -6.88 -2.47 -2.67
C ALA A 8 -6.63 -1.15 -3.39
N SER A 9 -6.19 -1.23 -4.64
CA SER A 9 -6.13 -0.14 -5.60
C SER A 9 -6.94 -0.51 -6.84
N MET A 10 -6.95 0.34 -7.87
CA MET A 10 -7.49 -0.03 -9.18
C MET A 10 -6.70 -1.16 -9.87
N ARG A 11 -5.47 -1.42 -9.44
CA ARG A 11 -4.54 -2.37 -10.09
C ARG A 11 -4.67 -3.79 -9.55
N GLY A 12 -5.09 -3.92 -8.31
CA GLY A 12 -5.12 -5.19 -7.60
C GLY A 12 -5.35 -4.99 -6.11
N ALA A 13 -5.26 -6.09 -5.36
CA ALA A 13 -5.39 -6.09 -3.92
C ALA A 13 -4.42 -7.08 -3.29
N LEU A 14 -4.06 -6.82 -2.03
CA LEU A 14 -3.29 -7.74 -1.20
C LEU A 14 -3.83 -7.69 0.23
N GLU A 15 -3.48 -8.70 1.01
CA GLU A 15 -3.75 -8.74 2.44
C GLU A 15 -2.47 -8.49 3.23
N ALA A 16 -2.58 -7.79 4.35
CA ALA A 16 -1.44 -7.47 5.20
C ALA A 16 -1.86 -7.33 6.67
N THR A 17 -0.89 -7.40 7.57
CA THR A 17 -1.11 -7.15 9.00
C THR A 17 -1.01 -5.66 9.31
N ALA A 18 -2.06 -5.08 9.89
CA ALA A 18 -2.12 -3.65 10.19
C ALA A 18 -1.27 -3.27 11.40
N ILE A 19 -0.28 -2.40 11.18
CA ILE A 19 0.51 -1.76 12.25
C ILE A 19 -0.05 -0.35 12.50
N VAL A 20 -0.85 -0.21 13.54
CA VAL A 20 -1.41 1.07 13.97
C VAL A 20 -0.38 1.77 14.86
N THR A 21 0.13 2.92 14.41
CA THR A 21 1.26 3.59 15.07
C THR A 21 1.11 5.11 15.05
N LYS A 22 1.64 5.79 16.09
CA LYS A 22 1.70 7.26 16.19
C LYS A 22 2.72 7.92 15.24
N ARG A 23 3.57 7.11 14.59
CA ARG A 23 4.60 7.57 13.65
C ARG A 23 4.01 8.14 12.36
N PHE A 24 2.87 7.59 11.93
CA PHE A 24 2.10 8.11 10.80
C PHE A 24 1.00 9.02 11.33
N LYS A 25 0.92 10.24 10.81
CA LYS A 25 -0.12 11.21 11.14
C LYS A 25 -0.82 11.65 9.85
N PRO A 26 -2.12 11.92 9.88
CA PRO A 26 -2.83 12.42 8.70
C PRO A 26 -2.25 13.76 8.24
N PHE A 27 -2.24 13.98 6.93
CA PHE A 27 -1.93 15.28 6.35
C PHE A 27 -3.18 16.16 6.33
N LYS A 28 -3.00 17.46 6.58
CA LYS A 28 -4.05 18.46 6.35
C LYS A 28 -3.77 19.14 5.01
N ILE A 29 -4.61 18.86 4.01
CA ILE A 29 -4.45 19.38 2.65
C ILE A 29 -5.73 20.15 2.30
N GLY A 30 -5.66 21.47 2.42
CA GLY A 30 -6.83 22.34 2.32
C GLY A 30 -7.92 21.94 3.34
N PRO A 31 -9.19 21.78 2.93
CA PRO A 31 -10.25 21.37 3.84
C PRO A 31 -10.16 19.87 4.21
N ALA A 32 -9.47 19.07 3.40
CA ALA A 32 -9.45 17.61 3.53
C ALA A 32 -8.41 17.12 4.53
N THR A 33 -8.74 16.00 5.18
CA THR A 33 -7.79 15.20 5.95
C THR A 33 -7.40 14.00 5.09
N VAL A 34 -6.12 13.89 4.74
CA VAL A 34 -5.61 12.84 3.86
C VAL A 34 -4.77 11.86 4.67
N HIS A 35 -5.12 10.58 4.60
CA HIS A 35 -4.44 9.52 5.35
C HIS A 35 -3.41 8.83 4.46
N GLN A 36 -2.19 8.66 4.98
CA GLN A 36 -1.15 7.87 4.33
C GLN A 36 -1.13 6.45 4.88
N VAL A 37 -1.03 5.48 3.98
CA VAL A 37 -0.81 4.06 4.30
C VAL A 37 0.59 3.68 3.82
N GLY A 38 1.41 3.14 4.71
CA GLY A 38 2.74 2.63 4.37
C GLY A 38 2.72 1.11 4.20
N ILE A 39 3.35 0.60 3.14
CA ILE A 39 3.41 -0.83 2.83
C ILE A 39 4.85 -1.20 2.45
N PRO A 40 5.49 -2.18 3.11
CA PRO A 40 6.80 -2.67 2.70
C PRO A 40 6.68 -3.47 1.40
N TRP A 41 7.72 -3.38 0.56
CA TRP A 41 7.80 -4.05 -0.74
C TRP A 41 8.72 -5.29 -0.74
N HIS A 42 9.06 -5.78 0.45
CA HIS A 42 10.04 -6.86 0.66
C HIS A 42 9.46 -8.27 0.60
N PHE A 43 8.15 -8.40 0.43
CA PHE A 43 7.44 -9.67 0.42
C PHE A 43 7.07 -10.11 -1.00
N GLY A 44 6.80 -11.40 -1.17
CA GLY A 44 6.27 -11.98 -2.38
C GLY A 44 5.88 -13.44 -2.19
N TRP A 45 5.02 -13.93 -3.08
CA TRP A 45 4.38 -15.25 -2.99
C TRP A 45 5.33 -16.45 -2.86
N ARG A 46 6.59 -16.33 -3.31
CA ARG A 46 7.54 -17.45 -3.33
C ARG A 46 7.99 -17.87 -1.92
N TRP A 47 8.12 -16.93 -1.01
CA TRP A 47 8.53 -17.18 0.38
C TRP A 47 8.07 -16.03 1.27
N PRO A 48 7.55 -16.28 2.50
CA PRO A 48 7.55 -17.53 3.28
C PRO A 48 6.58 -18.63 2.79
N GLU A 49 6.78 -19.86 3.28
CA GLU A 49 5.97 -21.05 2.93
C GLU A 49 4.46 -20.89 3.18
N THR A 50 4.06 -19.94 4.05
CA THR A 50 2.64 -19.63 4.27
C THR A 50 1.94 -19.16 3.00
N GLY A 51 2.66 -18.56 2.05
CA GLY A 51 2.09 -18.05 0.79
C GLY A 51 1.07 -16.93 0.96
N THR A 52 0.98 -16.34 2.16
CA THR A 52 -0.03 -15.33 2.51
C THR A 52 0.39 -13.91 2.17
N GLU A 53 1.66 -13.71 1.81
CA GLU A 53 2.25 -12.39 1.59
C GLU A 53 2.56 -12.18 0.13
N GLU A 54 2.23 -10.98 -0.36
CA GLU A 54 2.33 -10.61 -1.75
C GLU A 54 3.19 -9.34 -1.91
N THR A 55 3.61 -9.06 -3.15
CA THR A 55 4.36 -7.84 -3.43
C THR A 55 3.46 -6.59 -3.37
N ALA A 56 3.96 -5.51 -2.74
CA ALA A 56 3.28 -4.21 -2.75
C ALA A 56 3.07 -3.66 -4.19
N ASN A 57 3.86 -4.12 -5.15
CA ASN A 57 3.74 -3.71 -6.55
C ASN A 57 2.47 -4.21 -7.25
N LEU A 58 1.69 -5.11 -6.64
CA LEU A 58 0.33 -5.41 -7.11
C LEU A 58 -0.58 -4.17 -7.05
N LEU A 59 -0.26 -3.21 -6.19
CA LEU A 59 -1.04 -1.99 -5.99
C LEU A 59 -0.54 -0.82 -6.83
N THR A 60 0.72 -0.84 -7.28
CA THR A 60 1.34 0.32 -7.93
C THR A 60 0.89 0.45 -9.38
N PRO A 61 0.67 1.70 -9.85
CA PRO A 61 0.38 1.95 -11.26
C PRO A 61 1.63 1.70 -12.12
N PRO A 62 1.47 1.30 -13.39
CA PRO A 62 2.58 1.17 -14.32
C PRO A 62 2.93 2.52 -14.98
N ALA A 63 2.09 3.54 -14.76
CA ALA A 63 2.26 4.86 -15.32
C ALA A 63 3.54 5.48 -14.74
N GLY A 64 4.41 5.92 -15.63
CA GLY A 64 5.67 6.54 -15.28
C GLY A 64 5.68 8.03 -15.58
N ASP A 65 6.63 8.73 -14.97
CA ASP A 65 6.90 10.13 -15.27
C ASP A 65 7.30 10.31 -16.76
N PRO A 66 6.74 11.30 -17.49
CA PRO A 66 7.04 11.50 -18.91
C PRO A 66 8.53 11.69 -19.24
N ASN A 67 9.32 12.24 -18.30
CA ASN A 67 10.73 12.55 -18.54
C ASN A 67 11.63 11.34 -18.27
N THR A 68 11.42 10.65 -17.15
CA THR A 68 12.29 9.58 -16.64
C THR A 68 11.76 8.18 -16.92
N ARG A 69 10.46 8.06 -17.21
CA ARG A 69 9.71 6.79 -17.35
C ARG A 69 9.70 5.92 -16.10
N ILE A 70 10.14 6.44 -14.95
CA ILE A 70 10.15 5.69 -13.69
C ILE A 70 8.71 5.60 -13.16
N PRO A 71 8.22 4.40 -12.81
CA PRO A 71 6.85 4.23 -12.30
C PRO A 71 6.69 4.82 -10.90
N GLU A 72 5.50 5.33 -10.63
CA GLU A 72 5.17 5.94 -9.34
C GLU A 72 4.92 4.86 -8.27
N THR A 73 5.83 4.76 -7.30
CA THR A 73 5.79 3.78 -6.20
C THR A 73 5.77 4.41 -4.81
N LYS A 74 5.84 5.75 -4.72
CA LYS A 74 5.87 6.49 -3.45
C LYS A 74 4.51 7.08 -3.11
N ALA A 75 3.71 7.46 -4.10
CA ALA A 75 2.36 7.98 -3.90
C ALA A 75 1.35 7.42 -4.92
N PHE A 76 0.44 6.57 -4.45
CA PHE A 76 -0.66 6.01 -5.25
C PHE A 76 -1.90 5.79 -4.38
N MET A 77 -3.07 5.71 -5.02
CA MET A 77 -4.35 5.66 -4.32
C MET A 77 -4.73 4.24 -3.93
N VAL A 78 -5.15 4.06 -2.68
CA VAL A 78 -5.61 2.78 -2.14
C VAL A 78 -6.80 2.98 -1.21
N ASN A 79 -7.58 1.92 -1.01
CA ASN A 79 -8.52 1.76 0.08
C ASN A 79 -8.04 0.65 1.02
N VAL A 80 -8.37 0.76 2.31
CA VAL A 80 -8.05 -0.23 3.34
C VAL A 80 -9.32 -0.65 4.06
N THR A 81 -9.58 -1.96 4.11
CA THR A 81 -10.74 -2.52 4.79
C THR A 81 -10.30 -3.64 5.73
N LYS A 82 -10.94 -3.74 6.89
CA LYS A 82 -10.78 -4.90 7.77
C LYS A 82 -11.28 -6.16 7.05
N LEU A 83 -10.56 -7.27 7.20
CA LEU A 83 -11.01 -8.59 6.74
C LEU A 83 -12.08 -9.18 7.66
#